data_AF-A0AAN6LEV3-F1
#
_entry.id   AF-A0AAN6LEV3-F1
#
_cell.length_a   1.000
_cell.length_b   1.000
_cell.length_c   1.000
_cell.angle_alpha   90.00
_cell.angle_beta   90.00
_cell.angle_gamma   90.00
#
_symmetry.space_group_name_H-M   'P 1'
#
loop_
_entity.id
_entity.type
_entity.pdbx_description
1 polymer ?
#
loop_
_entity_poly.entity_id
_entity_poly.type
_entity_poly.pdbx_seq_one_letter_code
_entity_poly.pdbx_strand_id
1 'polypeptide(L)'
;MAVADGGVGGITNAGEVRDFNNGKKRRLLSRSDKEIIDEIDYRVDYRTGWPKPLPVLPLVVTRLPDESSIVDNLEEIEAYIATILEAQRIQWRGRFYFAYLHKPRTEPSVEDISLVVNSPQSAPSWVIALKEIRKYFMKKDIHYRIEFRNHDLLNPSTLTILPDNPIVDLWNEFYMEKVLAVIKNTAWQSVNVFHCGFGATREECPVTLIIRAWDAEQEVWWSEIIPTLRLMSPFKIRLLSTTSITATDIDVTSSELSAKAFKGRVDIGASTGIRGQKGGGTLGGMIELEFPDGSRGSFGLTNHHVVLEDTLQRETANNVALPPSNQLAINGNLVMMSPAETDTAMKLQAIREDIEIRREVIDGSNGRPGFKQQVEEFGIKSKKHLLDKHENSVKEFKETETDILKANPVLGHVAASSGYRTVDSEGCSWGTDWALIKLSEDRPMENRITIPDFLL
;
A
#
# COMPACT_ATOMS: atom_id res chain seq x y z
N MET A 1 60.67 -2.31 3.24
CA MET A 1 60.30 -3.58 2.57
C MET A 1 58.80 -3.71 2.66
N ALA A 2 57.99 -3.71 1.61
CA ALA A 2 58.16 -3.49 0.18
C ALA A 2 56.87 -2.78 -0.30
N VAL A 3 57.03 -1.91 -1.31
CA VAL A 3 55.96 -1.14 -1.97
C VAL A 3 55.51 -1.93 -3.20
N ALA A 4 54.21 -2.00 -3.44
CA ALA A 4 53.56 -2.33 -4.72
C ALA A 4 52.14 -1.75 -4.61
N ASP A 5 51.71 -0.72 -5.35
CA ASP A 5 51.74 -0.39 -6.77
C ASP A 5 50.86 -1.31 -7.63
N GLY A 6 49.93 -0.69 -8.37
CA GLY A 6 48.92 -1.33 -9.21
C GLY A 6 47.50 -0.86 -8.86
N GLY A 7 46.68 -0.35 -9.75
CA GLY A 7 46.80 -0.10 -11.18
C GLY A 7 45.43 0.39 -11.64
N VAL A 8 45.40 1.50 -12.39
CA VAL A 8 44.18 2.08 -12.93
C VAL A 8 43.73 1.23 -14.13
N GLY A 9 42.68 0.43 -13.93
CA GLY A 9 42.05 -0.36 -14.98
C GLY A 9 40.76 0.32 -15.44
N GLY A 10 40.80 0.95 -16.61
CA GLY A 10 39.61 1.43 -17.31
C GLY A 10 38.78 0.25 -17.84
N ILE A 11 37.46 0.34 -17.67
CA ILE A 11 36.50 -0.57 -18.30
C ILE A 11 35.73 0.21 -19.35
N THR A 12 36.19 0.09 -20.60
CA THR A 12 35.33 0.20 -21.79
C THR A 12 34.81 -1.20 -22.11
N ASN A 13 33.50 -1.36 -22.24
CA ASN A 13 32.85 -2.17 -23.28
C ASN A 13 31.33 -2.10 -23.11
N ALA A 14 30.72 -1.17 -23.85
CA ALA A 14 29.32 -1.27 -24.25
C ALA A 14 29.20 -2.49 -25.17
N GLY A 15 28.81 -3.63 -24.59
CA GLY A 15 28.51 -4.84 -25.34
C GLY A 15 27.26 -4.62 -26.19
N GLU A 16 27.41 -4.83 -27.50
CA GLU A 16 26.31 -5.00 -28.44
C GLU A 16 25.32 -6.05 -27.91
N VAL A 17 24.14 -5.60 -27.49
CA VAL A 17 23.00 -6.47 -27.23
C VAL A 17 22.57 -7.04 -28.58
N ARG A 18 22.99 -8.28 -28.84
CA ARG A 18 22.66 -9.03 -30.05
C ARG A 18 21.15 -9.13 -30.24
N ASP A 19 20.75 -8.83 -31.47
CA ASP A 19 19.42 -8.59 -32.00
C ASP A 19 18.52 -9.85 -32.06
N PHE A 20 18.33 -10.55 -30.93
CA PHE A 20 17.46 -11.72 -30.82
C PHE A 20 15.95 -11.41 -30.92
N ASN A 21 15.57 -10.12 -31.05
CA ASN A 21 14.17 -9.67 -31.04
C ASN A 21 13.54 -9.42 -32.42
N ASN A 22 14.30 -9.40 -33.52
CA ASN A 22 13.74 -9.03 -34.83
C ASN A 22 12.74 -10.05 -35.40
N GLY A 23 12.88 -11.34 -35.06
CA GLY A 23 11.92 -12.38 -35.47
C GLY A 23 10.56 -12.28 -34.77
N LYS A 24 10.54 -11.90 -33.49
CA LYS A 24 9.29 -11.64 -32.75
C LYS A 24 8.64 -10.33 -33.19
N LYS A 25 9.43 -9.27 -33.45
CA LYS A 25 8.92 -7.98 -33.94
C LYS A 25 8.11 -8.10 -35.24
N ARG A 26 8.56 -8.89 -36.22
CA ARG A 26 7.82 -9.05 -37.50
C ARG A 26 6.45 -9.74 -37.36
N ARG A 27 6.26 -10.64 -36.39
CA ARG A 27 4.93 -11.27 -36.14
C ARG A 27 3.96 -10.35 -35.40
N LEU A 28 4.47 -9.33 -34.69
CA LEU A 28 3.64 -8.42 -33.90
C LEU A 28 2.86 -7.39 -34.74
N LEU A 29 3.16 -7.20 -36.03
CA LEU A 29 2.48 -6.21 -36.88
C LEU A 29 1.25 -6.74 -37.63
N SER A 30 0.95 -8.05 -37.56
CA SER A 30 -0.17 -8.66 -38.28
C SER A 30 -1.07 -9.53 -37.38
N ARG A 31 -1.22 -9.18 -36.10
CA ARG A 31 -2.08 -9.95 -35.21
C ARG A 31 -3.55 -9.76 -35.56
N SER A 32 -4.28 -10.86 -35.60
CA SER A 32 -5.73 -10.86 -35.81
C SER A 32 -6.47 -10.38 -34.56
N ASP A 33 -7.71 -9.90 -34.74
CA ASP A 33 -8.61 -9.56 -33.64
C ASP A 33 -8.76 -10.70 -32.63
N LYS A 34 -8.81 -11.94 -33.13
CA LYS A 34 -8.94 -13.14 -32.30
C LYS A 34 -7.71 -13.34 -31.41
N GLU A 35 -6.50 -13.22 -31.96
CA GLU A 35 -5.26 -13.34 -31.17
C GLU A 35 -5.16 -12.26 -30.11
N ILE A 36 -5.56 -11.02 -30.41
CA ILE A 36 -5.59 -9.94 -29.41
C ILE A 36 -6.58 -10.28 -28.30
N ILE A 37 -7.78 -10.74 -28.64
CA ILE A 37 -8.83 -11.10 -27.66
C ILE A 37 -8.39 -12.28 -26.78
N ASP A 38 -7.75 -13.31 -27.35
CA ASP A 38 -7.27 -14.49 -26.62
C ASP A 38 -6.17 -14.13 -25.59
N GLU A 39 -5.51 -12.99 -25.78
CA GLU A 39 -4.50 -12.44 -24.87
C GLU A 39 -5.05 -11.37 -23.91
N ILE A 40 -6.35 -11.09 -23.90
CA ILE A 40 -6.95 -10.20 -22.90
C ILE A 40 -7.13 -11.00 -21.60
N ASP A 41 -6.66 -10.41 -20.50
CA ASP A 41 -6.88 -10.93 -19.16
C ASP A 41 -8.19 -10.35 -18.59
N TYR A 42 -9.09 -11.26 -18.23
CA TYR A 42 -10.37 -10.98 -17.59
C TYR A 42 -10.57 -11.86 -16.34
N ARG A 43 -9.48 -12.35 -15.73
CA ARG A 43 -9.54 -13.20 -14.53
C ARG A 43 -10.13 -12.49 -13.31
N VAL A 44 -10.19 -11.16 -13.34
CA VAL A 44 -10.67 -10.29 -12.26
C VAL A 44 -11.79 -9.38 -12.79
N ASP A 45 -13.01 -9.50 -12.25
CA ASP A 45 -14.22 -8.85 -12.80
C ASP A 45 -14.15 -7.30 -12.86
N TYR A 46 -13.27 -6.70 -12.06
CA TYR A 46 -13.08 -5.25 -11.96
C TYR A 46 -11.80 -4.75 -12.64
N ARG A 47 -11.08 -5.64 -13.34
CA ARG A 47 -9.83 -5.31 -14.03
C ARG A 47 -9.72 -6.13 -15.31
N THR A 48 -9.62 -5.44 -16.43
CA THR A 48 -9.40 -6.07 -17.74
C THR A 48 -8.18 -5.45 -18.38
N GLY A 49 -7.28 -6.26 -18.92
CA GLY A 49 -6.05 -5.73 -19.48
C GLY A 49 -5.33 -6.68 -20.43
N TRP A 50 -4.26 -6.18 -21.03
CA TRP A 50 -3.41 -6.92 -21.95
C TRP A 50 -1.94 -6.60 -21.71
N PRO A 51 -1.02 -7.58 -21.87
CA PRO A 51 -1.28 -8.97 -22.22
C PRO A 51 -1.65 -9.84 -21.00
N LYS A 52 -2.28 -10.99 -21.26
CA LYS A 52 -2.54 -12.05 -20.28
C LYS A 52 -1.28 -12.90 -20.06
N PRO A 53 -0.92 -13.26 -18.82
CA PRO A 53 -1.54 -12.82 -17.55
C PRO A 53 -1.08 -11.42 -17.14
N LEU A 54 -1.99 -10.62 -16.57
CA LEU A 54 -1.63 -9.43 -15.81
C LEU A 54 -1.00 -9.80 -14.46
N PRO A 55 -0.11 -8.96 -13.90
CA PRO A 55 0.43 -9.14 -12.55
C PRO A 55 -0.69 -9.15 -11.50
N VAL A 56 -0.57 -9.97 -10.46
CA VAL A 56 -1.61 -10.09 -9.42
C VAL A 56 -1.56 -8.90 -8.46
N LEU A 57 -2.73 -8.39 -8.06
CA LEU A 57 -2.88 -7.25 -7.13
C LEU A 57 -2.46 -7.62 -5.70
N PRO A 58 -2.08 -6.67 -4.82
CA PRO A 58 -1.93 -5.24 -5.08
C PRO A 58 -0.67 -4.93 -5.91
N LEU A 59 -0.71 -3.80 -6.63
CA LEU A 59 0.42 -3.27 -7.39
C LEU A 59 0.68 -1.83 -6.96
N VAL A 60 1.95 -1.45 -6.93
CA VAL A 60 2.36 -0.06 -6.71
C VAL A 60 2.21 0.69 -8.04
N VAL A 61 1.63 1.89 -7.97
CA VAL A 61 1.47 2.79 -9.11
C VAL A 61 2.51 3.89 -9.02
N THR A 62 3.58 3.77 -9.79
CA THR A 62 4.60 4.83 -9.87
C THR A 62 4.34 5.67 -11.12
N ARG A 63 3.99 6.95 -10.91
CA ARG A 63 3.71 7.90 -11.98
C ARG A 63 4.98 8.17 -12.78
N LEU A 64 4.84 8.22 -14.10
CA LEU A 64 5.89 8.71 -14.97
C LEU A 64 5.97 10.24 -14.82
N PRO A 65 7.16 10.82 -14.54
CA PRO A 65 7.32 12.27 -14.46
C PRO A 65 7.01 12.97 -15.79
N ASP A 66 7.36 12.31 -16.89
CA ASP A 66 7.12 12.78 -18.25
C ASP A 66 6.71 11.63 -19.17
N GLU A 67 5.43 11.53 -19.49
CA GLU A 67 4.89 10.52 -20.41
C GLU A 67 5.37 10.71 -21.84
N SER A 68 5.77 11.93 -22.23
CA SER A 68 6.31 12.21 -23.57
C SER A 68 7.70 11.61 -23.79
N SER A 69 8.41 11.26 -22.70
CA SER A 69 9.70 10.57 -22.77
C SER A 69 9.60 9.11 -23.23
N ILE A 70 8.42 8.48 -23.10
CA ILE A 70 8.19 7.08 -23.44
C ILE A 70 7.31 6.87 -24.67
N VAL A 71 6.60 7.93 -25.10
CA VAL A 71 5.62 7.90 -26.18
C VAL A 71 5.69 9.19 -26.99
N ASP A 72 6.08 9.06 -28.26
CA ASP A 72 6.06 10.18 -29.22
C ASP A 72 4.62 10.60 -29.55
N ASN A 73 4.40 11.91 -29.73
CA ASN A 73 3.09 12.49 -30.07
C ASN A 73 1.98 12.10 -29.08
N LEU A 74 2.28 12.18 -27.77
CA LEU A 74 1.35 11.82 -26.70
C LEU A 74 -0.05 12.41 -26.91
N GLU A 75 -0.17 13.70 -27.25
CA GLU A 75 -1.46 14.36 -27.49
C GLU A 75 -2.30 13.69 -28.60
N GLU A 76 -1.67 13.22 -29.68
CA GLU A 76 -2.35 12.50 -30.76
C GLU A 76 -2.88 11.15 -30.25
N ILE A 77 -2.06 10.44 -29.48
CA ILE A 77 -2.40 9.13 -28.92
C ILE A 77 -3.54 9.26 -27.91
N GLU A 78 -3.51 10.29 -27.08
CA GLU A 78 -4.58 10.59 -26.15
C GLU A 78 -5.88 10.93 -26.88
N ALA A 79 -5.84 11.82 -27.88
CA ALA A 79 -7.03 12.15 -28.67
C ALA A 79 -7.64 10.91 -29.33
N TYR A 80 -6.80 10.00 -29.84
CA TYR A 80 -7.25 8.75 -30.46
C TYR A 80 -7.88 7.79 -29.44
N ILE A 81 -7.23 7.59 -28.28
CA ILE A 81 -7.77 6.76 -27.20
C ILE A 81 -9.10 7.33 -26.72
N ALA A 82 -9.20 8.65 -26.50
CA ALA A 82 -10.44 9.30 -26.09
C ALA A 82 -11.57 9.03 -27.10
N THR A 83 -11.29 9.14 -28.40
CA THR A 83 -12.24 8.80 -29.47
C THR A 83 -12.74 7.35 -29.37
N ILE A 84 -11.84 6.39 -29.09
CA ILE A 84 -12.22 4.99 -28.87
C ILE A 84 -13.13 4.85 -27.65
N LEU A 85 -12.74 5.46 -26.52
CA LEU A 85 -13.50 5.38 -25.28
C LEU A 85 -14.90 5.97 -25.46
N GLU A 86 -15.02 7.12 -26.12
CA GLU A 86 -16.31 7.76 -26.45
C GLU A 86 -17.17 6.89 -27.37
N ALA A 87 -16.58 6.33 -28.44
CA ALA A 87 -17.29 5.45 -29.37
C ALA A 87 -17.84 4.19 -28.66
N GLN A 88 -17.12 3.68 -27.65
CA GLN A 88 -17.53 2.55 -26.84
C GLN A 88 -18.39 2.95 -25.61
N ARG A 89 -18.72 4.24 -25.48
CA ARG A 89 -19.48 4.82 -24.34
C ARG A 89 -18.84 4.48 -22.99
N ILE A 90 -17.51 4.43 -22.96
CA ILE A 90 -16.76 4.20 -21.74
C ILE A 90 -16.66 5.53 -20.99
N GLN A 91 -17.25 5.64 -19.81
CA GLN A 91 -16.96 6.70 -18.85
C GLN A 91 -15.61 6.43 -18.21
N TRP A 92 -14.76 7.44 -18.11
CA TRP A 92 -13.51 7.37 -17.36
C TRP A 92 -13.43 8.55 -16.38
N ARG A 93 -12.77 8.34 -15.24
CA ARG A 93 -12.56 9.40 -14.24
C ARG A 93 -11.24 10.11 -14.50
N GLY A 94 -11.30 11.41 -14.79
CA GLY A 94 -10.11 12.24 -14.99
C GLY A 94 -9.43 11.98 -16.34
N ARG A 95 -8.10 11.84 -16.32
CA ARG A 95 -7.26 11.52 -17.50
C ARG A 95 -6.85 10.05 -17.40
N PHE A 96 -6.81 9.32 -18.51
CA PHE A 96 -6.04 8.07 -18.59
C PHE A 96 -4.56 8.40 -18.75
N TYR A 97 -3.65 7.54 -18.28
CA TYR A 97 -2.23 7.90 -18.21
C TYR A 97 -1.34 6.67 -18.27
N PHE A 98 -0.09 6.86 -18.66
CA PHE A 98 0.94 5.85 -18.50
C PHE A 98 1.54 5.90 -17.08
N ALA A 99 1.75 4.72 -16.50
CA ALA A 99 2.43 4.57 -15.21
C ALA A 99 3.13 3.22 -15.14
N TYR A 100 4.12 3.11 -14.26
CA TYR A 100 4.67 1.82 -13.87
C TYR A 100 3.72 1.14 -12.89
N LEU A 101 3.32 -0.09 -13.20
CA LEU A 101 2.48 -0.94 -12.37
C LEU A 101 3.27 -2.17 -11.95
N HIS A 102 4.02 -2.05 -10.86
CA HIS A 102 4.99 -3.05 -10.42
C HIS A 102 4.64 -3.63 -9.06
N LYS A 103 5.33 -4.68 -8.66
CA LYS A 103 5.14 -5.28 -7.34
C LYS A 103 5.67 -4.34 -6.25
N PRO A 104 5.10 -4.38 -5.04
CA PRO A 104 5.71 -3.71 -3.90
C PRO A 104 7.17 -4.16 -3.74
N ARG A 105 8.06 -3.23 -3.37
CA ARG A 105 9.50 -3.47 -3.14
C ARG A 105 10.32 -3.94 -4.34
N THR A 106 9.77 -3.87 -5.55
CA THR A 106 10.56 -4.03 -6.78
C THR A 106 10.76 -2.67 -7.43
N GLU A 107 11.92 -2.44 -8.03
CA GLU A 107 12.12 -1.25 -8.84
C GLU A 107 11.24 -1.34 -10.11
N PRO A 108 10.63 -0.22 -10.54
CA PRO A 108 9.86 -0.20 -11.77
C PRO A 108 10.74 -0.47 -12.99
N SER A 109 10.27 -1.32 -13.90
CA SER A 109 10.92 -1.63 -15.18
C SER A 109 10.10 -1.16 -16.38
N VAL A 110 10.68 -1.14 -17.58
CA VAL A 110 9.97 -0.75 -18.82
C VAL A 110 8.80 -1.71 -19.09
N GLU A 111 8.94 -2.97 -18.73
CA GLU A 111 7.91 -4.00 -18.80
C GLU A 111 6.73 -3.73 -17.86
N ASP A 112 6.92 -2.87 -16.85
CA ASP A 112 5.87 -2.47 -15.93
C ASP A 112 5.02 -1.31 -16.45
N ILE A 113 5.40 -0.68 -17.56
CA ILE A 113 4.65 0.44 -18.13
C ILE A 113 3.30 -0.05 -18.64
N SER A 114 2.26 0.61 -18.16
CA SER A 114 0.87 0.34 -18.51
C SER A 114 0.14 1.65 -18.79
N LEU A 115 -0.66 1.69 -19.85
CA LEU A 115 -1.75 2.65 -20.00
C LEU A 115 -2.87 2.27 -19.01
N VAL A 116 -3.18 3.18 -18.08
CA VAL A 116 -4.20 3.01 -17.05
C VAL A 116 -5.44 3.81 -17.40
N VAL A 117 -6.57 3.10 -17.56
CA VAL A 117 -7.90 3.69 -17.79
C VAL A 117 -8.80 3.38 -16.59
N ASN A 118 -9.02 4.38 -15.74
CA ASN A 118 -9.91 4.25 -14.58
C ASN A 118 -11.36 4.50 -14.98
N SER A 119 -12.20 3.47 -14.92
CA SER A 119 -13.59 3.51 -15.33
C SER A 119 -14.49 2.88 -14.26
N PRO A 120 -15.56 3.56 -13.79
CA PRO A 120 -16.41 3.05 -12.70
C PRO A 120 -17.32 1.89 -13.14
N GLN A 121 -17.36 1.55 -14.42
CA GLN A 121 -18.25 0.56 -15.00
C GLN A 121 -17.44 -0.63 -15.50
N SER A 122 -17.67 -1.83 -14.96
CA SER A 122 -17.18 -3.05 -15.62
C SER A 122 -18.11 -3.37 -16.78
N ALA A 123 -17.58 -3.44 -18.00
CA ALA A 123 -18.41 -3.61 -19.18
C ALA A 123 -17.72 -4.44 -20.27
N PRO A 124 -18.48 -5.25 -21.04
CA PRO A 124 -17.97 -5.90 -22.26
C PRO A 124 -17.33 -4.92 -23.26
N SER A 125 -17.70 -3.64 -23.21
CA SER A 125 -17.10 -2.58 -24.03
C SER A 125 -15.62 -2.36 -23.74
N TRP A 126 -15.12 -2.69 -22.54
CA TRP A 126 -13.68 -2.63 -22.23
C TRP A 126 -12.87 -3.54 -23.14
N VAL A 127 -13.36 -4.75 -23.44
CA VAL A 127 -12.69 -5.71 -24.33
C VAL A 127 -12.57 -5.14 -25.74
N ILE A 128 -13.64 -4.51 -26.24
CA ILE A 128 -13.66 -3.89 -27.57
C ILE A 128 -12.70 -2.70 -27.62
N ALA A 129 -12.78 -1.79 -26.63
CA ALA A 129 -11.90 -0.63 -26.56
C ALA A 129 -10.43 -1.03 -26.44
N LEU A 130 -10.11 -1.96 -25.55
CA LEU A 130 -8.75 -2.48 -25.36
C LEU A 130 -8.20 -3.05 -26.67
N LYS A 131 -8.99 -3.86 -27.39
CA LYS A 131 -8.60 -4.41 -28.70
C LYS A 131 -8.25 -3.31 -29.70
N GLU A 132 -9.09 -2.27 -29.82
CA GLU A 132 -8.85 -1.16 -30.74
C GLU A 132 -7.64 -0.31 -30.33
N ILE A 133 -7.47 -0.04 -29.03
CA ILE A 133 -6.28 0.65 -28.49
C ILE A 133 -5.03 -0.19 -28.80
N ARG A 134 -5.06 -1.51 -28.61
CA ARG A 134 -3.92 -2.39 -28.89
C ARG A 134 -3.53 -2.39 -30.37
N LYS A 135 -4.51 -2.46 -31.28
CA LYS A 135 -4.27 -2.32 -32.73
C LYS A 135 -3.60 -0.99 -33.07
N TYR A 136 -4.05 0.09 -32.43
CA TYR A 136 -3.45 1.40 -32.63
C TYR A 136 -2.01 1.46 -32.08
N PHE A 137 -1.77 0.93 -30.88
CA PHE A 137 -0.43 0.82 -30.30
C PHE A 137 0.52 0.01 -31.19
N MET A 138 0.06 -1.10 -31.78
CA MET A 138 0.85 -1.88 -32.75
C MET A 138 1.27 -1.05 -33.98
N LYS A 139 0.39 -0.19 -34.50
CA LYS A 139 0.71 0.70 -35.64
C LYS A 139 1.77 1.76 -35.28
N LYS A 140 1.85 2.13 -34.00
CA LYS A 140 2.81 3.09 -33.46
C LYS A 140 4.07 2.43 -32.85
N ASP A 141 4.22 1.11 -33.00
CA ASP A 141 5.29 0.30 -32.37
C ASP A 141 5.35 0.42 -30.82
N ILE A 142 4.21 0.65 -30.19
CA ILE A 142 4.07 0.74 -28.72
C ILE A 142 3.74 -0.65 -28.17
N HIS A 143 4.52 -1.14 -27.21
CA HIS A 143 4.37 -2.49 -26.62
C HIS A 143 3.95 -2.49 -25.15
N TYR A 144 3.60 -1.33 -24.60
CA TYR A 144 3.15 -1.19 -23.21
C TYR A 144 1.84 -1.93 -22.95
N ARG A 145 1.63 -2.28 -21.68
CA ARG A 145 0.39 -2.93 -21.22
C ARG A 145 -0.77 -1.93 -21.30
N ILE A 146 -2.00 -2.45 -21.36
CA ILE A 146 -3.22 -1.63 -21.33
C ILE A 146 -4.11 -2.21 -20.24
N GLU A 147 -4.58 -1.37 -19.32
CA GLU A 147 -5.38 -1.81 -18.20
C GLU A 147 -6.60 -0.90 -17.96
N PHE A 148 -7.77 -1.48 -18.09
CA PHE A 148 -9.02 -0.93 -17.59
C PHE A 148 -9.25 -1.38 -16.16
N ARG A 149 -9.55 -0.43 -15.28
CA ARG A 149 -9.69 -0.66 -13.84
C ARG A 149 -10.91 0.06 -13.33
N ASN A 150 -11.72 -0.65 -12.55
CA ASN A 150 -12.67 0.02 -11.68
C ASN A 150 -11.94 0.43 -10.42
N HIS A 151 -11.56 1.72 -10.36
CA HIS A 151 -10.78 2.28 -9.25
C HIS A 151 -11.45 2.00 -7.91
N ASP A 152 -12.78 2.13 -7.84
CA ASP A 152 -13.50 1.87 -6.61
C ASP A 152 -13.20 0.41 -6.21
N LEU A 153 -13.55 -0.57 -7.06
CA LEU A 153 -13.35 -2.02 -6.83
C LEU A 153 -11.89 -2.49 -6.66
N LEU A 154 -10.88 -1.69 -6.99
CA LEU A 154 -9.49 -2.04 -6.71
C LEU A 154 -9.16 -2.01 -5.22
N ASN A 155 -9.74 -1.05 -4.48
CA ASN A 155 -9.47 -0.83 -3.07
C ASN A 155 -10.79 -0.82 -2.26
N PRO A 156 -11.56 -1.92 -2.26
CA PRO A 156 -12.79 -1.99 -1.48
C PRO A 156 -12.47 -1.91 0.01
N SER A 157 -13.40 -1.29 0.75
CA SER A 157 -13.39 -1.33 2.21
C SER A 157 -13.34 -2.80 2.66
N THR A 158 -12.41 -3.12 3.54
CA THR A 158 -12.27 -4.47 4.11
C THR A 158 -12.61 -4.37 5.59
N LEU A 159 -13.76 -4.94 5.95
CA LEU A 159 -14.34 -4.85 7.28
C LEU A 159 -14.33 -6.24 7.93
N THR A 160 -13.98 -6.28 9.21
CA THR A 160 -14.00 -7.51 10.01
C THR A 160 -15.42 -8.04 10.15
N ILE A 161 -15.55 -9.37 10.15
CA ILE A 161 -16.78 -10.06 10.54
C ILE A 161 -16.77 -10.11 12.07
N LEU A 162 -17.86 -9.67 12.69
CA LEU A 162 -17.98 -9.65 14.15
C LEU A 162 -18.11 -11.08 14.71
N PRO A 163 -17.61 -11.36 15.93
CA PRO A 163 -17.66 -12.70 16.51
C PRO A 163 -19.06 -13.31 16.66
N ASP A 164 -20.08 -12.48 16.81
CA ASP A 164 -21.50 -12.88 16.94
C ASP A 164 -22.19 -13.11 15.59
N ASN A 165 -21.49 -12.84 14.48
CA ASN A 165 -22.04 -13.08 13.15
C ASN A 165 -22.00 -14.58 12.82
N PRO A 166 -23.12 -15.20 12.38
CA PRO A 166 -23.19 -16.62 12.04
C PRO A 166 -22.18 -17.09 10.98
N ILE A 167 -21.61 -16.17 10.18
CA ILE A 167 -20.56 -16.47 9.22
C ILE A 167 -19.28 -16.97 9.93
N VAL A 168 -19.00 -16.54 11.15
CA VAL A 168 -17.83 -16.98 11.91
C VAL A 168 -17.91 -18.48 12.21
N ASP A 169 -19.05 -18.94 12.73
CA ASP A 169 -19.28 -20.37 12.98
C ASP A 169 -19.28 -21.15 11.67
N LEU A 170 -19.95 -20.63 10.64
CA LEU A 170 -19.99 -21.25 9.33
C LEU A 170 -18.58 -21.40 8.71
N TRP A 171 -17.73 -20.38 8.85
CA TRP A 171 -16.35 -20.42 8.40
C TRP A 171 -15.54 -21.45 9.19
N ASN A 172 -15.54 -21.35 10.52
CA ASN A 172 -14.72 -22.19 11.41
C ASN A 172 -15.11 -23.67 11.33
N GLU A 173 -16.40 -23.97 11.29
CA GLU A 173 -16.89 -25.35 11.37
C GLU A 173 -16.95 -26.06 10.00
N PHE A 174 -17.24 -25.33 8.91
CA PHE A 174 -17.56 -25.97 7.63
C PHE A 174 -16.60 -25.69 6.48
N TYR A 175 -15.99 -24.50 6.44
CA TYR A 175 -15.23 -24.06 5.26
C TYR A 175 -13.73 -23.99 5.49
N MET A 176 -13.26 -23.60 6.67
CA MET A 176 -11.85 -23.36 6.95
C MET A 176 -10.97 -24.55 6.55
N GLU A 177 -11.25 -25.74 7.09
CA GLU A 177 -10.49 -26.96 6.77
C GLU A 177 -10.55 -27.34 5.29
N LYS A 178 -11.69 -27.14 4.62
CA LYS A 178 -11.84 -27.44 3.19
C LYS A 178 -11.01 -26.49 2.33
N VAL A 179 -11.04 -25.20 2.66
CA VAL A 179 -10.23 -24.19 1.97
C VAL A 179 -8.75 -24.48 2.18
N LEU A 180 -8.32 -24.72 3.42
CA LEU A 180 -6.95 -25.08 3.76
C LEU A 180 -6.50 -26.35 3.01
N ALA A 181 -7.35 -27.36 2.91
CA ALA A 181 -7.04 -28.58 2.16
C ALA A 181 -6.82 -28.34 0.66
N VAL A 182 -7.52 -27.39 0.05
CA VAL A 182 -7.32 -27.01 -1.37
C VAL A 182 -6.02 -26.24 -1.57
N ILE A 183 -5.67 -25.33 -0.66
CA ILE A 183 -4.48 -24.48 -0.80
C ILE A 183 -3.22 -25.05 -0.14
N LYS A 184 -3.28 -26.22 0.49
CA LYS A 184 -2.17 -26.79 1.29
C LYS A 184 -0.83 -26.93 0.56
N ASN A 185 -0.86 -27.05 -0.78
CA ASN A 185 0.33 -27.26 -1.62
C ASN A 185 0.82 -25.97 -2.29
N THR A 186 0.31 -24.80 -1.90
CA THR A 186 0.76 -23.49 -2.40
C THR A 186 1.52 -22.71 -1.35
N ALA A 187 2.29 -21.72 -1.79
CA ALA A 187 2.98 -20.79 -0.91
C ALA A 187 2.05 -19.64 -0.50
N TRP A 188 1.02 -19.95 0.29
CA TRP A 188 0.11 -18.94 0.84
C TRP A 188 0.62 -18.37 2.18
N GLN A 189 0.16 -17.17 2.53
CA GLN A 189 0.52 -16.44 3.75
C GLN A 189 -0.65 -16.38 4.74
N SER A 190 -1.82 -15.93 4.26
CA SER A 190 -3.01 -15.81 5.10
C SER A 190 -4.27 -16.13 4.31
N VAL A 191 -5.27 -16.66 5.02
CA VAL A 191 -6.60 -16.94 4.50
C VAL A 191 -7.62 -16.60 5.58
N ASN A 192 -8.59 -15.75 5.25
CA ASN A 192 -9.70 -15.43 6.14
C ASN A 192 -10.88 -14.82 5.38
N VAL A 193 -12.03 -14.70 6.05
CA VAL A 193 -13.25 -14.11 5.51
C VAL A 193 -13.47 -12.70 6.07
N PHE A 194 -13.85 -11.78 5.19
CA PHE A 194 -14.12 -10.38 5.51
C PHE A 194 -15.36 -9.89 4.77
N HIS A 195 -15.96 -8.80 5.25
CA HIS A 195 -16.89 -8.01 4.45
C HIS A 195 -16.08 -7.10 3.53
N CYS A 196 -16.18 -7.27 2.20
CA CYS A 196 -15.42 -6.48 1.23
C CYS A 196 -16.31 -5.84 0.18
N GLY A 197 -16.40 -4.50 0.13
CA GLY A 197 -17.21 -3.81 -0.87
C GLY A 197 -17.21 -2.29 -0.71
N PHE A 198 -18.20 -1.65 -1.33
CA PHE A 198 -18.50 -0.20 -1.21
C PHE A 198 -19.81 0.06 -0.48
N GLY A 199 -20.33 -0.95 0.23
CA GLY A 199 -21.46 -0.73 1.11
C GLY A 199 -21.11 0.35 2.14
N ALA A 200 -22.05 1.23 2.42
CA ALA A 200 -21.91 2.22 3.48
C ALA A 200 -21.83 1.53 4.85
N THR A 201 -22.45 0.35 4.95
CA THR A 201 -22.43 -0.51 6.13
C THR A 201 -21.68 -1.82 5.88
N ARG A 202 -21.32 -2.51 6.98
CA ARG A 202 -20.68 -3.83 6.91
C ARG A 202 -21.59 -4.83 6.21
N GLU A 203 -22.89 -4.76 6.48
CA GLU A 203 -23.91 -5.70 6.04
C GLU A 203 -24.19 -5.56 4.53
N GLU A 204 -23.97 -4.38 3.95
CA GLU A 204 -24.04 -4.13 2.51
C GLU A 204 -22.83 -4.68 1.74
N CYS A 205 -21.71 -4.94 2.43
CA CYS A 205 -20.51 -5.48 1.80
C CYS A 205 -20.56 -7.02 1.72
N PRO A 206 -20.32 -7.64 0.55
CA PRO A 206 -20.35 -9.08 0.43
C PRO A 206 -19.22 -9.77 1.22
N VAL A 207 -19.54 -10.95 1.74
CA VAL A 207 -18.55 -11.83 2.38
C VAL A 207 -17.57 -12.33 1.33
N THR A 208 -16.30 -12.07 1.58
CA THR A 208 -15.20 -12.34 0.66
C THR A 208 -14.12 -13.13 1.38
N LEU A 209 -13.80 -14.30 0.85
CA LEU A 209 -12.61 -15.07 1.18
C LEU A 209 -11.39 -14.36 0.56
N ILE A 210 -10.56 -13.77 1.43
CA ILE A 210 -9.29 -13.16 1.02
C ILE A 210 -8.18 -14.17 1.26
N ILE A 211 -7.41 -14.44 0.21
CA ILE A 211 -6.22 -15.28 0.26
C ILE A 211 -5.03 -14.42 -0.16
N ARG A 212 -4.00 -14.36 0.68
CA ARG A 212 -2.71 -13.76 0.35
C ARG A 212 -1.72 -14.87 0.04
N ALA A 213 -1.02 -14.80 -1.09
CA ALA A 213 -0.05 -15.81 -1.47
C ALA A 213 1.21 -15.22 -2.14
N TRP A 214 2.34 -15.84 -1.85
CA TRP A 214 3.65 -15.53 -2.43
C TRP A 214 3.75 -15.97 -3.88
N ASP A 215 3.03 -17.03 -4.21
CA ASP A 215 2.97 -17.64 -5.52
C ASP A 215 1.67 -17.33 -6.26
N ALA A 216 0.97 -16.25 -5.89
CA ALA A 216 -0.33 -15.87 -6.45
C ALA A 216 -0.35 -15.75 -7.99
N GLU A 217 0.82 -15.54 -8.61
CA GLU A 217 0.99 -15.45 -10.07
C GLU A 217 0.99 -16.81 -10.77
N GLN A 218 1.16 -17.92 -10.05
CA GLN A 218 1.17 -19.25 -10.65
C GLN A 218 -0.20 -19.58 -11.24
N GLU A 219 -0.19 -20.19 -12.44
CA GLU A 219 -1.41 -20.50 -13.19
C GLU A 219 -2.35 -21.46 -12.44
N VAL A 220 -1.83 -22.29 -11.53
CA VAL A 220 -2.62 -23.21 -10.69
C VAL A 220 -3.67 -22.47 -9.86
N TRP A 221 -3.38 -21.25 -9.41
CA TRP A 221 -4.34 -20.43 -8.67
C TRP A 221 -5.58 -20.12 -9.51
N TRP A 222 -5.38 -19.79 -10.77
CA TRP A 222 -6.41 -19.28 -11.66
C TRP A 222 -7.16 -20.38 -12.41
N SER A 223 -6.46 -21.45 -12.76
CA SER A 223 -6.99 -22.58 -13.54
C SER A 223 -7.65 -23.66 -12.68
N GLU A 224 -7.21 -23.85 -11.43
CA GLU A 224 -7.66 -24.96 -10.59
C GLU A 224 -8.22 -24.48 -9.24
N ILE A 225 -7.42 -23.74 -8.46
CA ILE A 225 -7.73 -23.43 -7.06
C ILE A 225 -8.94 -22.50 -6.94
N ILE A 226 -8.90 -21.30 -7.54
CA ILE A 226 -10.00 -20.33 -7.44
C ILE A 226 -11.32 -20.91 -7.98
N PRO A 227 -11.36 -21.58 -9.16
CA PRO A 227 -12.57 -22.25 -9.62
C PRO A 227 -13.12 -23.27 -8.61
N THR A 228 -12.24 -24.10 -8.03
CA THR A 228 -12.63 -25.09 -7.01
C THR A 228 -13.21 -24.42 -5.76
N LEU A 229 -12.58 -23.36 -5.28
CA LEU A 229 -13.04 -22.62 -4.12
C LEU A 229 -14.41 -21.93 -4.35
N ARG A 230 -14.65 -21.42 -5.57
CA ARG A 230 -15.94 -20.81 -5.97
C ARG A 230 -17.08 -21.83 -6.01
N LEU A 231 -16.78 -23.09 -6.30
CA LEU A 231 -17.77 -24.16 -6.29
C LEU A 231 -18.10 -24.65 -4.88
N MET A 232 -17.13 -24.60 -3.95
CA MET A 232 -17.33 -25.14 -2.60
C MET A 232 -17.90 -24.16 -1.60
N SER A 233 -17.76 -22.84 -1.83
CA SER A 233 -18.13 -21.81 -0.87
C SER A 233 -19.01 -20.74 -1.51
N PRO A 234 -19.94 -20.13 -0.77
CA PRO A 234 -20.78 -19.04 -1.27
C PRO A 234 -20.04 -17.70 -1.29
N PHE A 235 -18.80 -17.64 -0.80
CA PHE A 235 -18.05 -16.40 -0.65
C PHE A 235 -17.53 -15.89 -1.99
N LYS A 236 -17.45 -14.57 -2.13
CA LYS A 236 -16.59 -13.99 -3.17
C LYS A 236 -15.13 -14.35 -2.85
N ILE A 237 -14.29 -14.46 -3.87
CA ILE A 237 -12.89 -14.86 -3.69
C ILE A 237 -12.00 -13.78 -4.22
N ARG A 238 -11.03 -13.36 -3.39
CA ARG A 238 -10.01 -12.41 -3.77
C ARG A 238 -8.63 -12.98 -3.44
N LEU A 239 -7.88 -13.29 -4.49
CA LEU A 239 -6.48 -13.65 -4.40
C LEU A 239 -5.63 -12.38 -4.48
N LEU A 240 -4.72 -12.24 -3.53
CA LEU A 240 -3.78 -11.13 -3.44
C LEU A 240 -2.36 -11.68 -3.43
N SER A 241 -1.48 -11.01 -4.16
CA SER A 241 -0.03 -11.19 -4.06
C SER A 241 0.45 -10.65 -2.72
N THR A 242 1.42 -11.32 -2.11
CA THR A 242 2.10 -10.81 -0.92
C THR A 242 3.60 -10.71 -1.14
N THR A 243 4.21 -9.74 -0.46
CA THR A 243 5.65 -9.46 -0.50
C THR A 243 6.29 -9.48 0.90
N SER A 244 5.51 -9.57 1.99
CA SER A 244 6.04 -9.61 3.35
C SER A 244 5.09 -10.23 4.38
N ILE A 245 5.63 -11.03 5.33
CA ILE A 245 4.93 -11.44 6.56
C ILE A 245 4.82 -10.27 7.55
N THR A 246 5.82 -9.40 7.54
CA THR A 246 6.03 -8.33 8.53
C THR A 246 5.60 -6.95 8.06
N ALA A 247 5.08 -6.83 6.84
CA ALA A 247 4.66 -5.52 6.34
C ALA A 247 3.18 -5.28 6.67
N THR A 248 2.93 -4.36 7.60
CA THR A 248 2.13 -3.21 7.18
C THR A 248 2.89 -2.62 5.99
N ASP A 249 2.33 -2.71 4.79
CA ASP A 249 2.96 -2.12 3.61
C ASP A 249 3.29 -0.66 3.92
N ILE A 250 4.58 -0.36 4.10
CA ILE A 250 5.09 1.01 4.28
C ILE A 250 4.65 1.85 3.05
N ASP A 251 4.44 1.19 1.91
CA ASP A 251 4.03 1.76 0.62
C ASP A 251 2.53 1.68 0.31
N VAL A 252 1.70 1.04 1.15
CA VAL A 252 0.25 1.25 1.07
C VAL A 252 0.04 2.59 1.74
N THR A 253 0.34 3.62 0.94
CA THR A 253 -0.07 5.01 1.04
C THR A 253 -0.56 5.29 2.43
N SER A 254 0.34 5.82 3.27
CA SER A 254 -0.01 6.82 4.26
C SER A 254 -1.49 6.70 4.63
N SER A 255 -1.85 5.85 5.60
CA SER A 255 -2.93 6.28 6.48
C SER A 255 -2.44 7.64 6.94
N GLU A 256 -2.86 8.70 6.25
CA GLU A 256 -2.19 9.99 6.31
C GLU A 256 -2.13 10.30 7.78
N LEU A 257 -0.91 10.29 8.35
CA LEU A 257 -0.76 10.57 9.76
C LEU A 257 -1.40 11.93 9.95
N SER A 258 -2.61 11.93 10.48
CA SER A 258 -3.39 13.13 10.58
C SER A 258 -2.70 14.01 11.61
N ALA A 259 -2.89 15.33 11.54
CA ALA A 259 -2.36 16.21 12.58
C ALA A 259 -2.86 15.80 13.99
N LYS A 260 -4.03 15.13 14.07
CA LYS A 260 -4.57 14.57 15.32
C LYS A 260 -3.68 13.45 15.89
N ALA A 261 -2.99 12.66 15.08
CA ALA A 261 -2.13 11.57 15.55
C ALA A 261 -0.96 12.04 16.44
N PHE A 262 -0.60 13.32 16.33
CA PHE A 262 0.49 13.94 17.09
C PHE A 262 0.02 14.58 18.40
N LYS A 263 -1.29 14.73 18.62
CA LYS A 263 -1.82 15.52 19.73
C LYS A 263 -2.91 14.75 20.49
N GLY A 264 -2.81 14.76 21.82
CA GLY A 264 -3.85 14.24 22.70
C GLY A 264 -3.95 12.72 22.67
N ARG A 265 -5.17 12.22 22.49
CA ARG A 265 -5.50 10.79 22.64
C ARG A 265 -4.90 9.96 21.50
N VAL A 266 -4.41 8.78 21.87
CA VAL A 266 -3.89 7.78 20.93
C VAL A 266 -4.97 6.76 20.63
N ASP A 267 -5.17 6.46 19.35
CA ASP A 267 -6.16 5.50 18.89
C ASP A 267 -5.55 4.09 18.75
N ILE A 268 -6.41 3.06 18.75
CA ILE A 268 -6.02 1.71 18.31
C ILE A 268 -5.50 1.81 16.88
N GLY A 269 -4.40 1.13 16.58
CA GLY A 269 -3.80 1.18 15.26
C GLY A 269 -2.76 2.29 15.10
N ALA A 270 -2.55 3.13 16.13
CA ALA A 270 -1.56 4.20 16.05
C ALA A 270 -0.15 3.65 15.82
N SER A 271 0.59 4.33 14.95
CA SER A 271 2.02 4.09 14.77
C SER A 271 2.77 4.31 16.08
N THR A 272 3.70 3.41 16.40
CA THR A 272 4.56 3.52 17.57
C THR A 272 5.93 2.89 17.36
N GLY A 273 6.95 3.40 18.05
CA GLY A 273 8.31 2.86 17.99
C GLY A 273 9.17 3.40 19.13
N ILE A 274 10.34 2.81 19.34
CA ILE A 274 11.31 3.31 20.33
C ILE A 274 11.97 4.60 19.82
N ARG A 275 12.15 5.58 20.71
CA ARG A 275 12.85 6.83 20.44
C ARG A 275 14.26 6.57 19.90
N GLY A 276 14.63 7.21 18.79
CA GLY A 276 15.93 7.08 18.15
C GLY A 276 16.08 5.84 17.24
N GLN A 277 15.05 5.00 17.14
CA GLN A 277 15.09 3.79 16.32
C GLN A 277 14.38 3.99 14.97
N LYS A 278 14.84 3.25 13.96
CA LYS A 278 14.21 3.20 12.63
C LYS A 278 13.04 2.22 12.55
N GLY A 279 12.90 1.34 13.54
CA GLY A 279 11.81 0.37 13.60
C GLY A 279 10.54 1.00 14.17
N GLY A 280 9.39 0.55 13.68
CA GLY A 280 8.09 0.90 14.22
C GLY A 280 7.13 -0.27 14.09
N GLY A 281 5.95 -0.10 14.70
CA GLY A 281 4.84 -1.01 14.58
C GLY A 281 3.57 -0.32 15.03
N THR A 282 2.61 -1.13 15.46
CA THR A 282 1.26 -0.66 15.76
C THR A 282 0.94 -0.83 17.24
N LEU A 283 0.28 0.17 17.80
CA LEU A 283 -0.34 0.08 19.12
C LEU A 283 -1.67 -0.68 18.98
N GLY A 284 -1.73 -1.91 19.47
CA GLY A 284 -2.87 -2.81 19.32
C GLY A 284 -4.07 -2.48 20.20
N GLY A 285 -3.87 -1.76 21.31
CA GLY A 285 -4.94 -1.44 22.24
C GLY A 285 -4.43 -1.00 23.61
N MET A 286 -5.35 -0.58 24.46
CA MET A 286 -5.13 -0.41 25.89
C MET A 286 -5.59 -1.67 26.61
N ILE A 287 -4.86 -2.11 27.63
CA ILE A 287 -5.28 -3.13 28.57
C ILE A 287 -5.21 -2.57 29.98
N GLU A 288 -6.13 -3.00 30.85
CA GLU A 288 -6.08 -2.72 32.28
C GLU A 288 -5.68 -4.00 33.01
N LEU A 289 -4.70 -3.88 33.90
CA LEU A 289 -4.20 -4.99 34.70
C LEU A 289 -4.46 -4.70 36.18
N GLU A 290 -4.98 -5.70 36.89
CA GLU A 290 -5.09 -5.69 38.35
C GLU A 290 -3.89 -6.44 38.94
N PHE A 291 -3.13 -5.77 39.81
CA PHE A 291 -1.96 -6.30 40.46
C PHE A 291 -2.33 -7.08 41.74
N PRO A 292 -1.44 -7.95 42.26
CA PRO A 292 -1.72 -8.74 43.46
C PRO A 292 -2.03 -7.91 44.72
N ASP A 293 -1.60 -6.65 44.78
CA ASP A 293 -1.91 -5.72 45.87
C ASP A 293 -3.28 -5.02 45.71
N GLY A 294 -4.05 -5.38 44.68
CA GLY A 294 -5.34 -4.78 44.33
C GLY A 294 -5.24 -3.46 43.57
N SER A 295 -4.03 -2.94 43.31
CA SER A 295 -3.85 -1.76 42.48
C SER A 295 -4.14 -2.08 41.01
N ARG A 296 -4.51 -1.05 40.23
CA ARG A 296 -4.77 -1.19 38.79
C ARG A 296 -3.85 -0.30 37.98
N GLY A 297 -3.44 -0.77 36.81
CA GLY A 297 -2.65 0.01 35.85
C GLY A 297 -3.15 -0.16 34.43
N SER A 298 -3.13 0.94 33.66
CA SER A 298 -3.49 0.96 32.24
C SER A 298 -2.23 0.96 31.38
N PHE A 299 -2.19 0.09 30.37
CA PHE A 299 -1.03 -0.12 29.51
C PHE A 299 -1.44 -0.15 28.04
N GLY A 300 -0.64 0.47 27.18
CA GLY A 300 -0.69 0.21 25.74
C GLY A 300 -0.11 -1.17 25.44
N LEU A 301 -0.71 -1.90 24.51
CA LEU A 301 -0.27 -3.22 24.04
C LEU A 301 0.32 -3.07 22.65
N THR A 302 1.54 -3.54 22.45
CA THR A 302 2.17 -3.70 21.14
C THR A 302 2.94 -5.02 21.10
N ASN A 303 3.72 -5.27 20.06
CA ASN A 303 4.52 -6.47 19.92
C ASN A 303 5.93 -6.30 20.53
N HIS A 304 6.57 -7.40 20.95
CA HIS A 304 7.93 -7.35 21.48
C HIS A 304 8.93 -6.90 20.42
N HIS A 305 8.78 -7.35 19.17
CA HIS A 305 9.66 -6.93 18.09
C HIS A 305 9.64 -5.40 17.82
N VAL A 306 8.56 -4.71 18.21
CA VAL A 306 8.43 -3.24 18.07
C VAL A 306 9.27 -2.50 19.11
N VAL A 307 9.48 -3.12 20.27
CA VAL A 307 10.28 -2.57 21.37
C VAL A 307 11.71 -3.14 21.42
N LEU A 308 12.10 -3.91 20.40
CA LEU A 308 13.40 -4.56 20.36
C LEU A 308 14.48 -3.58 19.91
N GLU A 309 15.38 -3.22 20.82
CA GLU A 309 16.59 -2.44 20.52
C GLU A 309 17.83 -2.98 21.24
N ASP A 310 19.02 -2.50 20.86
CA ASP A 310 20.31 -2.94 21.41
C ASP A 310 20.38 -2.84 22.94
N THR A 311 19.75 -1.84 23.56
CA THR A 311 19.70 -1.71 25.02
C THR A 311 18.89 -2.84 25.64
N LEU A 312 17.70 -3.11 25.09
CA LEU A 312 16.84 -4.19 25.56
C LEU A 312 17.52 -5.55 25.36
N GLN A 313 18.10 -5.78 24.17
CA GLN A 313 18.80 -7.03 23.85
C GLN A 313 19.97 -7.31 24.79
N ARG A 314 20.77 -6.28 25.11
CA ARG A 314 21.90 -6.41 26.05
C ARG A 314 21.44 -6.76 27.46
N GLU A 315 20.36 -6.15 27.92
CA GLU A 315 19.84 -6.35 29.29
C GLU A 315 19.06 -7.67 29.44
N THR A 316 18.41 -8.15 28.38
CA THR A 316 17.65 -9.41 28.41
C THR A 316 18.35 -10.58 27.75
N ALA A 317 19.67 -10.52 27.51
CA ALA A 317 20.49 -11.64 27.03
C ALA A 317 19.89 -12.39 25.80
N ASN A 318 19.21 -11.67 24.91
CA ASN A 318 18.41 -12.18 23.78
C ASN A 318 17.30 -13.17 24.17
N ASN A 319 16.07 -12.85 23.76
CA ASN A 319 14.89 -13.68 23.96
C ASN A 319 14.50 -13.96 25.43
N VAL A 320 14.99 -13.17 26.39
CA VAL A 320 14.45 -13.16 27.75
C VAL A 320 13.45 -12.03 27.88
N ALA A 321 12.39 -12.30 28.64
CA ALA A 321 11.37 -11.32 28.97
C ALA A 321 11.96 -10.12 29.71
N LEU A 322 11.39 -8.94 29.49
CA LEU A 322 11.62 -7.78 30.35
C LEU A 322 10.55 -7.78 31.45
N PRO A 323 10.88 -8.15 32.71
CA PRO A 323 9.92 -8.08 33.80
C PRO A 323 9.72 -6.61 34.25
N PRO A 324 8.55 -6.26 34.83
CA PRO A 324 8.30 -4.93 35.39
C PRO A 324 9.28 -4.50 36.48
N SER A 325 9.91 -5.47 37.16
CA SER A 325 10.92 -5.23 38.20
C SER A 325 12.31 -4.91 37.67
N ASN A 326 12.54 -4.99 36.36
CA ASN A 326 13.83 -4.66 35.76
C ASN A 326 14.10 -3.15 35.84
N GLN A 327 15.34 -2.76 36.12
CA GLN A 327 15.71 -1.35 36.27
C GLN A 327 15.48 -0.52 35.01
N LEU A 328 15.59 -1.10 33.81
CA LEU A 328 15.22 -0.44 32.56
C LEU A 328 13.74 -0.02 32.53
N ALA A 329 12.85 -0.91 32.99
CA ALA A 329 11.42 -0.67 33.03
C ALA A 329 11.06 0.36 34.12
N ILE A 330 11.63 0.20 35.32
CA ILE A 330 11.42 1.11 36.45
C ILE A 330 11.88 2.53 36.12
N ASN A 331 13.05 2.68 35.48
CA ASN A 331 13.59 3.98 35.13
C ASN A 331 12.93 4.61 33.89
N GLY A 332 12.10 3.85 33.16
CA GLY A 332 11.48 4.31 31.91
C GLY A 332 12.51 4.61 30.82
N ASN A 333 13.62 3.85 30.76
CA ASN A 333 14.71 4.11 29.82
C ASN A 333 14.31 3.85 28.36
N LEU A 334 13.38 2.90 28.14
CA LEU A 334 12.86 2.53 26.83
C LEU A 334 11.65 3.41 26.49
N VAL A 335 11.92 4.62 26.01
CA VAL A 335 10.88 5.61 25.68
C VAL A 335 10.21 5.27 24.36
N MET A 336 8.88 5.18 24.39
CA MET A 336 8.04 4.93 23.22
C MET A 336 7.51 6.25 22.65
N MET A 337 7.50 6.34 21.33
CA MET A 337 6.99 7.46 20.55
C MET A 337 5.71 7.05 19.83
N SER A 338 4.78 7.98 19.64
CA SER A 338 3.63 7.84 18.76
C SER A 338 3.29 9.19 18.11
N PRO A 339 3.28 9.30 16.77
CA PRO A 339 3.72 8.28 15.81
C PRO A 339 5.20 7.87 16.00
N ALA A 340 5.62 6.77 15.38
CA ALA A 340 7.04 6.42 15.31
C ALA A 340 7.83 7.55 14.64
N GLU A 341 9.12 7.70 15.00
CA GLU A 341 9.95 8.79 14.46
C GLU A 341 10.16 8.66 12.94
N THR A 342 10.23 7.44 12.42
CA THR A 342 10.29 7.19 10.97
C THR A 342 9.06 7.69 10.25
N ASP A 343 7.88 7.37 10.77
CA ASP A 343 6.62 7.75 10.12
C ASP A 343 6.40 9.27 10.24
N THR A 344 6.85 9.86 11.36
CA THR A 344 6.91 11.32 11.53
C THR A 344 7.83 11.98 10.50
N ALA A 345 9.04 11.44 10.30
CA ALA A 345 9.99 11.95 9.32
C ALA A 345 9.45 11.83 7.89
N MET A 346 8.83 10.70 7.55
CA MET A 346 8.18 10.49 6.26
C MET A 346 7.03 11.47 6.04
N LYS A 347 6.17 11.71 7.04
CA LYS A 347 5.08 12.69 6.93
C LYS A 347 5.61 14.12 6.74
N LEU A 348 6.66 14.50 7.47
CA LEU A 348 7.31 15.81 7.32
C LEU A 348 7.95 15.97 5.94
N GLN A 349 8.60 14.92 5.42
CA GLN A 349 9.16 14.92 4.08
C GLN A 349 8.06 15.10 3.02
N ALA A 350 6.97 14.33 3.09
CA ALA A 350 5.84 14.45 2.18
C ALA A 350 5.23 15.86 2.20
N ILE A 351 5.06 16.46 3.38
CA ILE A 351 4.60 17.85 3.52
C ILE A 351 5.54 18.84 2.81
N ARG A 352 6.86 18.65 2.93
CA ARG A 352 7.85 19.53 2.28
C ARG A 352 7.84 19.39 0.76
N GLU A 353 7.75 18.17 0.26
CA GLU A 353 7.62 17.88 -1.18
C GLU A 353 6.33 18.52 -1.74
N ASP A 354 5.20 18.39 -1.03
CA ASP A 354 3.94 19.04 -1.42
C ASP A 354 4.02 20.57 -1.43
N ILE A 355 4.74 21.16 -0.45
CA ILE A 355 5.01 22.60 -0.42
C ILE A 355 5.84 23.01 -1.63
N GLU A 356 6.88 22.24 -1.98
CA GLU A 356 7.75 22.50 -3.12
C GLU A 356 7.01 22.42 -4.45
N ILE A 357 6.27 21.33 -4.69
CA ILE A 357 5.43 21.14 -5.89
C ILE A 357 4.47 22.31 -6.06
N ARG A 358 3.82 22.76 -4.97
CA ARG A 358 2.87 23.89 -5.05
C ARG A 358 3.56 25.21 -5.29
N ARG A 359 4.77 25.41 -4.75
CA ARG A 359 5.58 26.60 -5.03
C ARG A 359 5.98 26.65 -6.51
N GLU A 360 6.39 25.54 -7.10
CA GLU A 360 6.66 25.49 -8.54
C GLU A 360 5.43 25.88 -9.39
N VAL A 361 4.23 25.47 -8.97
CA VAL A 361 2.98 25.87 -9.65
C VAL A 361 2.68 27.38 -9.46
N ILE A 362 2.94 27.93 -8.27
CA ILE A 362 2.72 29.34 -7.95
C ILE A 362 3.73 30.24 -8.69
N ASP A 363 5.01 29.94 -8.52
CA ASP A 363 6.14 30.78 -8.95
C ASP A 363 6.58 30.47 -10.39
N GLY A 364 6.31 29.26 -10.88
CA GLY A 364 6.76 28.77 -12.18
C GLY A 364 8.03 27.94 -12.07
N SER A 365 8.27 27.07 -13.06
CA SER A 365 9.49 26.27 -13.17
C SER A 365 9.89 26.11 -14.64
N ASN A 366 11.20 25.98 -14.90
CA ASN A 366 11.75 25.69 -16.23
C ASN A 366 11.26 26.63 -17.35
N GLY A 367 11.24 27.93 -17.08
CA GLY A 367 10.84 28.96 -18.05
C GLY A 367 9.33 29.01 -18.33
N ARG A 368 8.52 28.21 -17.63
CA ARG A 368 7.06 28.32 -17.68
C ARG A 368 6.59 29.31 -16.61
N PRO A 369 5.77 30.31 -16.97
CA PRO A 369 5.28 31.30 -16.02
C PRO A 369 4.35 30.62 -15.00
N GLY A 370 4.59 30.83 -13.71
CA GLY A 370 3.71 30.35 -12.64
C GLY A 370 2.36 31.07 -12.60
N PHE A 371 1.43 30.58 -11.79
CA PHE A 371 0.12 31.25 -11.65
C PHE A 371 0.25 32.70 -11.17
N LYS A 372 1.23 32.99 -10.30
CA LYS A 372 1.48 34.34 -9.82
C LYS A 372 1.79 35.29 -10.96
N GLN A 373 2.77 34.95 -11.79
CA GLN A 373 3.14 35.73 -12.97
C GLN A 373 1.98 35.88 -13.95
N GLN A 374 1.24 34.79 -14.20
CA GLN A 374 0.09 34.82 -15.11
C GLN A 374 -1.03 35.74 -14.64
N VAL A 375 -1.26 35.84 -13.33
CA VAL A 375 -2.31 36.71 -12.75
C VAL A 375 -1.83 38.15 -12.65
N GLU A 376 -0.63 38.37 -12.12
CA GLU A 376 -0.11 39.71 -11.80
C GLU A 376 0.45 40.43 -13.03
N GLU A 377 1.25 39.75 -13.87
CA GLU A 377 1.92 40.37 -15.02
C GLU A 377 1.10 40.24 -16.30
N PHE A 378 0.50 39.07 -16.57
CA PHE A 378 -0.29 38.85 -17.81
C PHE A 378 -1.78 39.19 -17.66
N GLY A 379 -2.24 39.52 -16.45
CA GLY A 379 -3.62 39.95 -16.20
C GLY A 379 -4.67 38.85 -16.38
N ILE A 380 -4.30 37.57 -16.31
CA ILE A 380 -5.20 36.42 -16.51
C ILE A 380 -6.05 36.20 -15.25
N LYS A 381 -7.06 37.05 -15.04
CA LYS A 381 -7.92 37.05 -13.85
C LYS A 381 -8.63 35.71 -13.59
N SER A 382 -8.90 34.93 -14.63
CA SER A 382 -9.55 33.62 -14.50
C SER A 382 -8.73 32.62 -13.66
N LYS A 383 -7.41 32.82 -13.53
CA LYS A 383 -6.52 31.94 -12.75
C LYS A 383 -6.31 32.37 -11.30
N LYS A 384 -6.84 33.53 -10.88
CA LYS A 384 -6.67 34.03 -9.51
C LYS A 384 -7.14 33.03 -8.45
N HIS A 385 -8.29 32.39 -8.65
CA HIS A 385 -8.81 31.40 -7.72
C HIS A 385 -7.89 30.17 -7.56
N LEU A 386 -7.15 29.78 -8.60
CA LEU A 386 -6.18 28.69 -8.53
C LEU A 386 -4.94 29.15 -7.75
N LEU A 387 -4.45 30.36 -8.00
CA LEU A 387 -3.36 30.96 -7.24
C LEU A 387 -3.70 30.99 -5.74
N ASP A 388 -4.84 31.61 -5.37
CA ASP A 388 -5.30 31.71 -3.99
C ASP A 388 -5.43 30.30 -3.34
N LYS A 389 -5.92 29.31 -4.10
CA LYS A 389 -6.01 27.91 -3.64
C LYS A 389 -4.63 27.33 -3.32
N HIS A 390 -3.65 27.47 -4.22
CA HIS A 390 -2.32 26.92 -4.01
C HIS A 390 -1.58 27.63 -2.85
N GLU A 391 -1.70 28.95 -2.75
CA GLU A 391 -1.12 29.74 -1.64
C GLU A 391 -1.71 29.33 -0.29
N ASN A 392 -3.03 29.18 -0.21
CA ASN A 392 -3.70 28.72 1.01
C ASN A 392 -3.24 27.30 1.41
N SER A 393 -3.14 26.36 0.46
CA SER A 393 -2.60 25.03 0.78
C SER A 393 -1.15 25.07 1.27
N VAL A 394 -0.28 25.91 0.69
CA VAL A 394 1.11 26.06 1.18
C VAL A 394 1.12 26.59 2.61
N LYS A 395 0.22 27.52 2.94
CA LYS A 395 0.06 28.02 4.32
C LYS A 395 -0.40 26.92 5.27
N GLU A 396 -1.45 26.17 4.92
CA GLU A 396 -1.98 25.04 5.71
C GLU A 396 -0.92 23.95 5.96
N PHE A 397 -0.13 23.61 4.93
CA PHE A 397 0.95 22.64 5.07
C PHE A 397 2.05 23.12 6.01
N LYS A 398 2.44 24.40 5.96
CA LYS A 398 3.41 24.98 6.90
C LYS A 398 2.90 25.02 8.34
N GLU A 399 1.63 25.33 8.52
CA GLU A 399 0.98 25.30 9.83
C GLU A 399 0.98 23.87 10.38
N THR A 400 0.64 22.88 9.53
CA THR A 400 0.68 21.45 9.87
C THR A 400 2.11 20.99 10.22
N GLU A 401 3.11 21.37 9.42
CA GLU A 401 4.52 21.06 9.70
C GLU A 401 4.94 21.62 11.07
N THR A 402 4.59 22.89 11.33
CA THR A 402 4.88 23.56 12.60
C THR A 402 4.20 22.86 13.78
N ASP A 403 2.95 22.42 13.59
CA ASP A 403 2.18 21.70 14.59
C ASP A 403 2.78 20.33 14.92
N ILE A 404 3.24 19.59 13.91
CA ILE A 404 3.93 18.31 14.09
C ILE A 404 5.24 18.51 14.87
N LEU A 405 6.04 19.53 14.48
CA LEU A 405 7.33 19.81 15.12
C LEU A 405 7.21 20.28 16.59
N LYS A 406 6.08 20.89 16.95
CA LYS A 406 5.79 21.34 18.33
C LYS A 406 5.13 20.28 19.19
N ALA A 407 4.60 19.22 18.60
CA ALA A 407 3.88 18.18 19.33
C ALA A 407 4.82 17.38 20.24
N ASN A 408 4.31 16.93 21.39
CA ASN A 408 5.01 15.96 22.23
C ASN A 408 4.69 14.54 21.73
N PRO A 409 5.62 13.83 21.08
CA PRO A 409 5.34 12.51 20.54
C PRO A 409 5.54 11.40 21.57
N VAL A 410 5.95 11.73 22.81
CA VAL A 410 6.24 10.73 23.84
C VAL A 410 4.95 10.02 24.26
N LEU A 411 4.81 8.77 23.82
CA LEU A 411 3.69 7.90 24.17
C LEU A 411 3.79 7.42 25.62
N GLY A 412 5.00 7.11 26.08
CA GLY A 412 5.23 6.48 27.36
C GLY A 412 6.56 5.72 27.42
N HIS A 413 6.63 4.65 28.20
CA HIS A 413 7.81 3.78 28.28
C HIS A 413 7.42 2.31 28.37
N VAL A 414 8.32 1.42 27.94
CA VAL A 414 8.11 -0.02 28.02
C VAL A 414 8.14 -0.47 29.49
N ALA A 415 7.03 -1.03 29.93
CA ALA A 415 6.86 -1.56 31.29
C ALA A 415 7.18 -3.06 31.38
N ALA A 416 6.89 -3.82 30.33
CA ALA A 416 7.20 -5.24 30.26
C ALA A 416 7.26 -5.72 28.80
N SER A 417 7.96 -6.82 28.55
CA SER A 417 7.87 -7.50 27.26
C SER A 417 8.09 -9.01 27.37
N SER A 418 7.51 -9.75 26.43
CA SER A 418 7.55 -11.21 26.37
C SER A 418 8.94 -11.80 26.13
N GLY A 419 9.82 -11.09 25.42
CA GLY A 419 11.13 -11.59 25.02
C GLY A 419 11.08 -12.60 23.86
N TYR A 420 10.07 -12.53 22.98
CA TYR A 420 9.94 -13.47 21.84
C TYR A 420 10.14 -14.96 22.22
N ARG A 421 9.44 -15.41 23.28
CA ARG A 421 9.56 -16.78 23.80
C ARG A 421 8.42 -17.66 23.31
N THR A 422 8.64 -18.96 23.25
CA THR A 422 7.57 -19.94 23.07
C THR A 422 7.02 -20.38 24.43
N VAL A 423 5.70 -20.57 24.51
CA VAL A 423 5.02 -21.12 25.69
C VAL A 423 4.20 -22.32 25.24
N ASP A 424 4.47 -23.47 25.84
CA ASP A 424 3.65 -24.67 25.62
C ASP A 424 2.38 -24.57 26.47
N SER A 425 1.23 -24.54 25.81
CA SER A 425 -0.09 -24.51 26.45
C SER A 425 -1.09 -25.32 25.63
N GLU A 426 -1.86 -26.17 26.30
CA GLU A 426 -2.91 -27.00 25.67
C GLU A 426 -2.37 -27.90 24.54
N GLY A 427 -1.14 -28.39 24.68
CA GLY A 427 -0.51 -29.26 23.68
C GLY A 427 -0.01 -28.53 22.43
N CYS A 428 -0.07 -27.20 22.39
CA CYS A 428 0.46 -26.36 21.32
C CYS A 428 1.61 -25.47 21.83
N SER A 429 2.60 -25.21 20.96
CA SER A 429 3.68 -24.25 21.23
C SER A 429 3.31 -22.88 20.67
N TRP A 430 3.07 -21.91 21.55
CA TRP A 430 2.67 -20.56 21.18
C TRP A 430 3.85 -19.60 21.22
N GLY A 431 4.16 -18.97 20.08
CA GLY A 431 5.09 -17.83 20.06
C GLY A 431 4.44 -16.63 20.75
N THR A 432 5.13 -16.06 21.74
CA THR A 432 4.67 -14.86 22.45
C THR A 432 5.44 -13.65 21.96
N ASP A 433 4.72 -12.68 21.41
CA ASP A 433 5.30 -11.46 20.84
C ASP A 433 4.46 -10.26 21.27
N TRP A 434 4.56 -9.91 22.55
CA TRP A 434 3.87 -8.78 23.16
C TRP A 434 4.81 -7.92 24.00
N ALA A 435 4.47 -6.64 24.12
CA ALA A 435 5.06 -5.66 25.01
C ALA A 435 3.98 -4.73 25.58
N LEU A 436 4.17 -4.33 26.84
CA LEU A 436 3.31 -3.40 27.55
C LEU A 436 4.00 -2.05 27.68
N ILE A 437 3.26 -0.99 27.36
CA ILE A 437 3.71 0.39 27.40
C ILE A 437 2.94 1.10 28.51
N LYS A 438 3.63 1.64 29.50
CA LYS A 438 3.01 2.56 30.46
C LYS A 438 2.81 3.91 29.77
N LEU A 439 1.56 4.24 29.50
CA LEU A 439 1.18 5.46 28.75
C LEU A 439 1.45 6.72 29.57
N SER A 440 1.82 7.79 28.88
CA SER A 440 1.90 9.14 29.44
C SER A 440 0.50 9.70 29.68
N GLU A 441 0.33 10.48 30.76
CA GLU A 441 -0.94 11.18 31.04
C GLU A 441 -1.33 12.16 29.92
N ASP A 442 -0.34 12.71 29.21
CA ASP A 442 -0.54 13.62 28.07
C ASP A 442 -0.99 12.88 26.80
N ARG A 443 -0.83 11.55 26.75
CA ARG A 443 -1.12 10.68 25.61
C ARG A 443 -2.00 9.50 26.02
N PRO A 444 -3.20 9.75 26.58
CA PRO A 444 -4.07 8.67 27.01
C PRO A 444 -4.58 7.87 25.80
N MET A 445 -5.01 6.64 26.05
CA MET A 445 -5.63 5.77 25.05
C MET A 445 -7.00 5.30 25.55
N GLU A 446 -7.94 5.09 24.65
CA GLU A 446 -9.14 4.31 24.92
C GLU A 446 -9.30 3.27 23.82
N ASN A 447 -9.89 2.11 24.15
CA ASN A 447 -10.21 1.08 23.17
C ASN A 447 -11.44 1.46 22.34
N ARG A 448 -11.34 2.56 21.59
CA ARG A 448 -12.36 2.99 20.65
C ARG A 448 -11.76 2.95 19.25
N ILE A 449 -12.43 2.24 18.36
CA ILE A 449 -12.18 2.38 16.93
C ILE A 449 -12.93 3.65 16.53
N THR A 450 -12.20 4.75 16.37
CA THR A 450 -12.78 6.00 15.87
C THR A 450 -13.24 5.74 14.43
N ILE A 451 -14.56 5.72 14.22
CA ILE A 451 -15.11 5.65 12.86
C ILE A 451 -14.73 6.98 12.19
N PRO A 452 -13.97 6.97 11.08
CA PRO A 452 -13.59 8.20 10.41
C PRO A 452 -14.79 9.07 10.07
N ASP A 453 -14.67 10.39 10.26
CA ASP A 453 -15.74 11.38 10.04
C ASP A 453 -16.33 11.35 8.61
N PHE A 454 -15.66 10.73 7.63
CA PHE A 454 -16.14 10.58 6.26
C PHE A 454 -17.05 9.34 6.05
N LEU A 455 -17.22 8.50 7.07
CA LEU A 455 -18.15 7.36 7.08
C LEU A 455 -19.45 7.65 7.84
N LEU A 456 -19.61 8.89 8.33
CA LEU A 456 -20.85 9.45 8.86
C LEU A 456 -21.38 10.51 7.89
#